data_AF-A0A820NWE6-F1
#
_entry.id   AF-A0A820NWE6-F1
#
_cell.length_a   1.000
_cell.length_b   1.000
_cell.length_c   1.000
_cell.angle_alpha   90.00
_cell.angle_beta   90.00
_cell.angle_gamma   90.00
#
_symmetry.space_group_name_H-M   'P 1'
#
loop_
_entity.id
_entity.type
_entity.pdbx_description
1 polymer ?
#
loop_
_entity_poly.entity_id
_entity_poly.type
_entity_poly.pdbx_seq_one_letter_code
_entity_poly.pdbx_strand_id
1 'polypeptide(L)' 'MSKQAFEEANEAFVDEKYEEAYEFYTKALVNDDKIDHRNTSKILASRAQCSLKLKNYADALKDSNDAIKLDE' A
#
# COMPACT_ATOMS: atom_id res chain seq x y z
N MET A 1 -7.83 2.82 12.94
CA MET A 1 -6.44 2.32 13.02
C MET A 1 -5.76 2.36 11.64
N SER A 2 -6.47 2.11 10.53
CA SER A 2 -5.92 2.23 9.17
C SER A 2 -5.19 3.56 8.88
N LYS A 3 -5.75 4.70 9.32
CA LYS A 3 -5.14 6.03 9.08
C LYS A 3 -3.72 6.16 9.66
N GLN A 4 -3.47 5.62 10.85
CA GLN A 4 -2.16 5.70 11.49
C GLN A 4 -1.13 4.84 10.74
N ALA A 5 -1.47 3.60 10.41
CA ALA A 5 -0.57 2.71 9.66
C ALA A 5 -0.26 3.28 8.26
N PHE A 6 -1.21 3.96 7.63
CA PHE A 6 -0.98 4.67 6.37
C PHE A 6 -0.03 5.87 6.51
N GLU A 7 -0.16 6.66 7.59
CA GLU A 7 0.75 7.77 7.88
C GLU A 7 2.18 7.26 8.16
N GLU A 8 2.33 6.22 8.99
CA GLU A 8 3.62 5.55 9.27
C GLU A 8 4.26 4.99 7.99
N ALA A 9 3.46 4.39 7.09
CA ALA A 9 3.94 3.90 5.82
C ALA A 9 4.47 5.02 4.91
N ASN A 10 3.80 6.18 4.88
CA ASN A 10 4.24 7.33 4.09
C ASN A 10 5.56 7.92 4.63
N GLU A 11 5.70 8.00 5.96
CA GLU A 11 6.95 8.44 6.59
C GLU A 11 8.10 7.49 6.25
N ALA A 12 7.90 6.17 6.43
CA ALA A 12 8.88 5.16 6.06
C ALA A 12 9.26 5.21 4.57
N PHE A 13 8.29 5.50 3.69
CA PHE A 13 8.53 5.62 2.25
C PHE A 13 9.41 6.85 1.91
N VAL A 14 9.15 8.00 2.54
CA VAL A 14 9.96 9.22 2.37
C VAL A 14 11.39 9.00 2.88
N ASP A 15 11.55 8.23 3.94
CA ASP A 15 12.85 7.82 4.50
C ASP A 15 13.56 6.72 3.69
N GLU A 16 12.99 6.31 2.54
CA GLU A 16 13.48 5.22 1.68
C GLU A 16 13.56 3.84 2.37
N LYS A 17 12.84 3.65 3.48
CA LYS A 17 12.69 2.36 4.19
C LYS A 17 11.57 1.55 3.55
N TYR A 18 11.78 1.12 2.31
CA TYR A 18 10.72 0.58 1.47
C TYR A 18 10.13 -0.75 1.98
N GLU A 19 10.93 -1.62 2.61
CA GLU A 19 10.43 -2.85 3.25
C GLU A 19 9.50 -2.53 4.43
N GLU A 20 9.89 -1.56 5.26
CA GLU A 20 9.09 -1.14 6.41
C GLU A 20 7.79 -0.44 5.96
N ALA A 21 7.87 0.41 4.95
CA ALA A 21 6.71 1.03 4.32
C ALA A 21 5.74 -0.02 3.76
N TYR A 22 6.26 -1.06 3.11
CA TYR A 22 5.45 -2.18 2.58
C TYR A 22 4.68 -2.91 3.69
N GLU A 23 5.33 -3.19 4.82
CA GLU A 23 4.71 -3.82 5.97
C GLU A 23 3.62 -2.94 6.60
N PHE A 24 3.86 -1.63 6.74
CA PHE A 24 2.87 -0.69 7.25
C PHE A 24 1.66 -0.56 6.31
N TYR A 25 1.86 -0.48 4.99
CA TYR A 25 0.75 -0.51 4.03
C TYR A 25 -0.04 -1.82 4.09
N THR A 26 0.64 -2.96 4.28
CA THR A 26 -0.02 -4.25 4.47
C THR A 26 -0.88 -4.26 5.73
N LYS A 27 -0.37 -3.71 6.85
CA LYS A 27 -1.18 -3.52 8.07
C LYS A 27 -2.35 -2.58 7.85
N ALA A 28 -2.18 -1.53 7.04
CA ALA A 28 -3.27 -0.59 6.72
C ALA A 28 -4.40 -1.27 5.93
N LEU A 29 -4.10 -2.30 5.11
CA LEU A 29 -5.08 -3.11 4.36
C LEU A 29 -5.80 -4.14 5.23
N VAL A 30 -5.13 -4.74 6.22
CA VAL A 30 -5.71 -5.80 7.07
C VAL A 30 -6.72 -5.24 8.10
N ASN A 31 -6.60 -3.96 8.47
CA ASN A 31 -7.21 -3.43 9.70
C ASN A 31 -8.48 -2.58 9.52
N ASP A 32 -9.28 -2.77 8.47
CA ASP A 32 -10.54 -2.01 8.42
C ASP A 32 -11.67 -2.71 7.66
N ASP A 33 -12.67 -3.17 8.42
CA ASP A 33 -14.01 -3.53 7.91
C ASP A 33 -14.77 -2.32 7.33
N LYS A 34 -14.16 -1.11 7.34
CA LYS A 34 -14.76 0.16 6.90
C LYS A 34 -13.93 0.95 5.89
N ILE A 35 -12.82 0.41 5.39
CA ILE A 35 -12.09 1.07 4.29
C ILE A 35 -12.96 1.01 3.03
N ASP A 36 -13.22 2.16 2.43
CA ASP A 36 -13.89 2.24 1.14
C ASP A 36 -12.95 1.83 -0.01
N HIS A 37 -13.52 1.47 -1.16
CA HIS A 37 -12.77 1.02 -2.34
C HIS A 37 -11.69 2.03 -2.77
N ARG A 38 -11.96 3.33 -2.63
CA ARG A 38 -11.03 4.40 -3.02
C ARG A 38 -9.80 4.43 -2.13
N ASN A 39 -9.96 4.23 -0.83
CA ASN A 39 -8.86 4.15 0.11
C ASN A 39 -8.09 2.84 -0.05
N THR A 40 -8.76 1.70 -0.30
CA THR A 40 -8.08 0.44 -0.65
C THR A 40 -7.21 0.61 -1.89
N SER A 41 -7.75 1.21 -2.95
CA SER A 41 -7.04 1.44 -4.21
C SER A 41 -5.78 2.28 -4.00
N LYS A 42 -5.87 3.37 -3.21
CA LYS A 42 -4.71 4.19 -2.85
C LYS A 42 -3.64 3.40 -2.08
N ILE A 43 -4.03 2.59 -1.10
CA ILE A 43 -3.07 1.83 -0.30
C ILE A 43 -2.37 0.79 -1.17
N LEU A 44 -3.10 0.08 -2.03
CA LEU A 44 -2.54 -0.86 -2.99
C LEU A 44 -1.57 -0.17 -3.96
N ALA A 45 -1.93 0.99 -4.49
CA ALA A 45 -1.05 1.76 -5.37
C ALA A 45 0.24 2.22 -4.67
N SER A 46 0.17 2.64 -3.40
CA SER A 46 1.36 2.99 -2.61
C SER A 46 2.22 1.78 -2.27
N ARG A 47 1.60 0.64 -1.94
CA ARG A 47 2.33 -0.61 -1.68
C ARG A 47 3.03 -1.14 -2.94
N ALA A 48 2.39 -1.01 -4.11
CA ALA A 48 3.00 -1.32 -5.40
C ALA A 48 4.26 -0.47 -5.67
N GLN A 49 4.25 0.81 -5.31
CA GLN A 49 5.43 1.68 -5.44
C GLN A 49 6.59 1.19 -4.56
N CYS A 50 6.30 0.72 -3.34
CA CYS A 50 7.32 0.09 -2.47
C CYS A 50 7.92 -1.14 -3.16
N SER A 51 7.09 -2.03 -3.69
CA SER A 51 7.54 -3.21 -4.44
C SER A 51 8.38 -2.84 -5.68
N LEU A 52 8.05 -1.75 -6.39
CA LEU A 52 8.88 -1.27 -7.50
C LEU A 52 10.27 -0.82 -7.05
N LYS A 53 10.36 -0.09 -5.93
CA LYS A 53 11.64 0.34 -5.33
C LYS A 53 12.49 -0.86 -4.90
N LEU A 54 11.84 -1.90 -4.38
CA LEU A 54 12.44 -3.17 -3.98
C LEU A 54 12.74 -4.13 -5.14
N LYS A 55 12.34 -3.78 -6.37
CA LYS A 55 12.43 -4.64 -7.57
C LYS A 55 11.62 -5.93 -7.47
N ASN A 56 10.60 -5.95 -6.62
CA ASN A 56 9.62 -7.03 -6.48
C ASN A 56 8.49 -6.84 -7.50
N TYR A 57 8.82 -7.01 -8.78
CA TYR A 57 7.91 -6.65 -9.88
C TYR A 57 6.59 -7.45 -9.91
N ALA A 58 6.62 -8.71 -9.46
CA ALA A 58 5.42 -9.53 -9.40
C ALA A 58 4.39 -8.97 -8.41
N ASP A 59 4.85 -8.53 -7.23
CA ASP A 59 3.98 -7.94 -6.22
C ASP A 59 3.48 -6.57 -6.65
N ALA A 60 4.36 -5.76 -7.26
CA ALA A 60 3.97 -4.46 -7.82
C ALA A 60 2.85 -4.59 -8.86
N LEU A 61 2.95 -5.59 -9.75
CA LEU A 61 1.95 -5.84 -10.78
C LEU A 61 0.63 -6.31 -10.18
N LYS A 62 0.69 -7.21 -9.20
CA LYS A 62 -0.50 -7.70 -8.50
C LYS A 62 -1.26 -6.56 -7.83
N ASP A 63 -0.57 -5.78 -7.00
CA ASP A 63 -1.17 -4.66 -6.28
C ASP A 63 -1.72 -3.59 -7.23
N SER A 64 -1.02 -3.30 -8.33
CA SER A 64 -1.50 -2.35 -9.34
C SER A 64 -2.78 -2.83 -10.02
N ASN A 65 -2.87 -4.11 -10.37
CA ASN A 65 -4.07 -4.69 -10.97
C ASN A 65 -5.25 -4.70 -9.99
N ASP A 66 -5.00 -5.01 -8.72
CA ASP A 66 -6.05 -5.01 -7.71
C ASP A 66 -6.53 -3.59 -7.39
N ALA A 67 -5.64 -2.58 -7.42
CA ALA A 67 -6.02 -1.18 -7.28
C ALA A 67 -6.94 -0.69 -8.41
N ILE A 68 -6.64 -1.08 -9.66
CA ILE A 68 -7.44 -0.72 -10.85
C ILE A 68 -8.85 -1.29 -10.75
N LYS A 69 -9.00 -2.57 -10.36
CA LYS A 69 -10.32 -3.21 -10.19
C LYS A 69 -11.23 -2.53 -9.17
N LEU A 70 -10.65 -1.78 -8.24
CA LEU A 70 -11.38 -1.07 -7.18
C LEU A 70 -11.71 0.38 -7.53
N ASP A 71 -11.12 0.91 -8.61
CA ASP A 71 -11.39 2.26 -9.14
C ASP A 71 -12.33 2.24 -10.36
N GLU A 72 -12.79 1.05 -10.78
CA GLU A 72 -13.87 0.83 -11.77
C GLU A 72 -15.26 0.87 -11.12
#